data_AF-A0AAU9NS75-F1
#
_entry.id   AF-A0AAU9NS75-F1
#
_cell.length_a   1.000
_cell.length_b   1.000
_cell.length_c   1.000
_cell.angle_alpha   90.00
_cell.angle_beta   90.00
_cell.angle_gamma   90.00
#
_symmetry.space_group_name_H-M   'P 1'
#
loop_
_entity.id
_entity.type
_entity.pdbx_description
1 polymer ?
#
loop_
_entity_poly.entity_id
_entity_poly.type
_entity_poly.pdbx_seq_one_letter_code
_entity_poly.pdbx_strand_id
1 'polypeptide(L)'
;MSEWGQQNFPTSLVELVLKGENSGVVSFAVADNVRNTTTPTPSSSSTFLLPPSLVSLMLDGFTDVESFSEILPQLNCLKTLIEKVHVGSRLST
;
A
#
# COMPACT_ATOMS: atom_id res chain seq x y z
N MET A 1 -3.35 -10.31 -11.36
CA MET A 1 -3.84 -10.47 -9.97
C MET A 1 -2.67 -10.18 -9.07
N SER A 2 -2.80 -9.24 -8.12
CA SER A 2 -1.70 -9.01 -7.17
C SER A 2 -1.58 -10.21 -6.23
N GLU A 3 -0.36 -10.68 -6.05
CA GLU A 3 0.01 -11.88 -5.30
C GLU A 3 -0.28 -11.81 -3.79
N TRP A 4 -0.56 -10.60 -3.27
CA TRP A 4 -0.64 -10.34 -1.83
C TRP A 4 -2.03 -10.48 -1.21
N GLY A 5 -3.11 -10.43 -2.00
CA GLY A 5 -4.47 -10.40 -1.47
C GLY A 5 -4.74 -9.20 -0.56
N GLN A 6 -5.83 -9.23 0.21
CA GLN A 6 -6.14 -8.15 1.16
C GLN A 6 -5.25 -8.29 2.41
N GLN A 7 -4.46 -7.25 2.69
CA GLN A 7 -3.60 -7.19 3.87
C GLN A 7 -4.18 -6.20 4.88
N ASN A 8 -4.42 -6.68 6.10
CA ASN A 8 -4.95 -5.89 7.20
C ASN A 8 -3.83 -5.62 8.22
N PHE A 9 -3.62 -4.36 8.58
CA PHE A 9 -2.63 -3.96 9.57
C PHE A 9 -3.31 -3.53 10.89
N PRO A 10 -2.63 -3.70 12.02
CA PRO A 10 -3.15 -3.20 13.29
C PRO A 10 -3.26 -1.67 13.26
N THR A 11 -4.29 -1.12 13.90
CA THR A 11 -4.51 0.34 14.00
C THR A 11 -3.44 1.07 14.80
N SER A 12 -2.54 0.36 15.49
CA SER A 12 -1.38 0.91 16.16
C SER A 12 -0.10 0.87 15.30
N LEU A 13 -0.17 0.41 14.04
CA LEU A 13 1.00 0.35 13.18
C LEU A 13 1.48 1.76 12.84
N VAL A 14 2.72 2.07 13.22
CA VAL A 14 3.35 3.37 12.99
C VAL A 14 4.21 3.33 11.73
N GLU A 15 4.85 2.21 11.46
CA GLU A 15 5.77 2.03 10.34
C GLU A 15 5.40 0.77 9.56
N LEU A 16 5.30 0.89 8.24
CA LEU A 16 5.06 -0.22 7.34
C LEU A 16 6.16 -0.28 6.28
N VAL A 17 6.75 -1.46 6.11
CA VAL A 17 7.72 -1.75 5.05
C VAL A 17 7.17 -2.88 4.21
N LEU A 18 6.84 -2.58 2.96
CA LEU A 18 6.44 -3.57 1.96
C LEU A 18 7.63 -3.86 1.04
N LYS A 19 7.93 -5.14 0.87
CA LYS A 19 8.97 -5.62 -0.05
C LYS A 19 8.31 -6.55 -1.05
N GLY A 20 8.26 -6.14 -2.31
CA GLY A 20 7.72 -6.95 -3.40
C GLY A 20 8.78 -7.09 -4.48
N GLU A 21 9.48 -8.21 -4.55
CA GLU A 21 10.54 -8.40 -5.54
C GLU A 21 9.93 -8.59 -6.94
N ASN A 22 9.88 -7.51 -7.74
CA ASN A 22 9.16 -7.47 -9.04
C ASN A 22 7.65 -7.72 -8.93
N SER A 23 7.07 -7.40 -7.77
CA SER A 23 5.63 -7.53 -7.55
C SER A 23 4.88 -6.48 -8.35
N GLY A 24 3.79 -6.92 -9.00
CA GLY A 24 2.89 -6.06 -9.78
C GLY A 24 2.05 -5.11 -8.92
N VAL A 25 1.12 -4.41 -9.60
CA VAL A 25 0.29 -3.32 -9.07
C VAL A 25 -0.24 -3.60 -7.67
N VAL A 26 0.06 -2.68 -6.76
CA VAL A 26 -0.47 -2.66 -5.40
C VAL A 26 -1.44 -1.49 -5.24
N SER A 27 -2.68 -1.80 -4.83
CA SER A 27 -3.69 -0.81 -4.45
C SER A 27 -3.68 -0.62 -2.93
N PHE A 28 -3.91 0.61 -2.48
CA PHE A 28 -3.97 0.98 -1.08
C PHE A 28 -5.33 1.58 -0.73
N ALA A 29 -5.84 1.26 0.45
CA ALA A 29 -7.00 1.92 1.03
C ALA A 29 -6.75 2.19 2.51
N VAL A 30 -7.50 3.12 3.11
CA VAL A 30 -7.39 3.39 4.54
C VAL A 30 -8.32 2.46 5.32
N ALA A 31 -7.79 1.87 6.39
CA ALA A 31 -8.54 1.12 7.37
C ALA A 31 -9.33 2.11 8.25
N ASP A 32 -10.48 2.58 7.77
CA ASP A 32 -11.34 3.44 8.57
C ASP A 32 -11.96 2.63 9.71
N ASN A 33 -12.07 3.23 10.90
CA ASN A 33 -12.56 2.59 12.11
C ASN A 33 -14.10 2.44 12.13
N VAL A 34 -14.74 2.53 10.96
CA VAL A 34 -16.18 2.48 10.78
C VAL A 34 -16.67 1.04 10.86
N ARG A 35 -16.96 0.67 12.09
CA ARG A 35 -18.16 -0.07 12.49
C ARG A 35 -19.28 0.08 11.44
N ASN A 36 -19.51 -0.98 10.67
CA ASN A 36 -20.73 -1.31 9.93
C ASN A 36 -21.23 -0.24 8.93
N THR A 37 -21.10 -0.49 7.62
CA THR A 37 -22.17 -0.37 6.58
C THR A 37 -21.54 -0.38 5.17
N THR A 38 -21.75 -1.50 4.46
CA THR A 38 -22.01 -1.61 3.01
C THR A 38 -20.90 -1.13 2.06
N THR A 39 -20.18 -1.95 1.31
CA THR A 39 -20.57 -3.09 0.47
C THR A 39 -19.26 -3.76 0.03
N PRO A 40 -19.12 -5.10 0.00
CA PRO A 40 -18.01 -5.70 -0.71
C PRO A 40 -18.29 -5.50 -2.20
N THR A 41 -17.76 -4.47 -2.83
CA THR A 41 -17.60 -4.51 -4.29
C THR A 41 -16.59 -5.62 -4.57
N PRO A 42 -17.00 -6.73 -5.21
CA PRO A 42 -16.10 -7.81 -5.53
C PRO A 42 -15.35 -7.42 -6.80
N SER A 43 -14.44 -6.46 -6.67
CA SER A 43 -13.43 -6.19 -7.70
C SER A 43 -12.13 -6.75 -7.17
N SER A 44 -11.99 -8.07 -7.37
CA SER A 44 -10.80 -8.84 -7.11
C SER A 44 -9.53 -8.12 -7.59
N SER A 45 -8.67 -7.68 -6.66
CA SER A 45 -7.20 -7.79 -6.70
C SER A 45 -6.55 -6.82 -5.70
N SER A 46 -6.25 -7.30 -4.49
CA SER A 46 -5.27 -6.76 -3.52
C SER A 46 -5.34 -5.29 -3.12
N THR A 47 -5.84 -5.04 -1.91
CA THR A 47 -5.90 -3.72 -1.28
C THR A 47 -5.20 -3.80 0.08
N PHE A 48 -4.10 -3.06 0.24
CA PHE A 48 -3.42 -2.92 1.54
C PHE A 48 -4.18 -1.89 2.38
N LEU A 49 -4.71 -2.32 3.53
CA LEU A 49 -5.48 -1.44 4.41
C LEU A 49 -4.55 -0.71 5.39
N LEU A 50 -4.14 0.51 5.03
CA LEU A 50 -3.25 1.33 5.83
C LEU A 50 -4.00 1.96 7.00
N PRO A 51 -3.50 1.85 8.23
CA PRO A 51 -4.13 2.48 9.37
C PRO A 51 -3.87 4.00 9.34
N PRO A 52 -4.81 4.84 9.80
CA PRO A 52 -4.66 6.30 9.80
C PRO A 52 -3.54 6.79 10.73
N SER A 53 -3.09 5.95 11.65
CA SER A 53 -1.96 6.18 12.56
C SER A 53 -0.59 5.96 11.91
N LEU A 54 -0.55 5.48 10.66
CA LEU A 54 0.70 5.22 9.97
C LEU A 54 1.49 6.51 9.78
N VAL A 55 2.74 6.51 10.22
CA VAL A 55 3.66 7.65 10.12
C VAL A 55 4.65 7.46 8.99
N SER A 56 5.11 6.24 8.76
CA SER A 56 6.12 5.92 7.76
C SER A 56 5.68 4.75 6.89
N LEU A 57 5.72 4.95 5.57
CA LEU A 57 5.48 3.90 4.58
C LEU A 57 6.71 3.76 3.68
N MET A 58 7.27 2.56 3.60
CA MET A 58 8.34 2.21 2.69
C MET A 58 7.90 1.10 1.75
N LEU A 59 8.11 1.31 0.45
CA LEU A 59 7.84 0.35 -0.61
C LEU A 59 9.16 0.07 -1.31
N ASP A 60 9.53 -1.19 -1.44
CA ASP A 60 10.77 -1.60 -2.07
C ASP A 60 10.53 -2.75 -3.06
N GLY A 61 11.00 -2.58 -4.29
CA GLY A 61 10.93 -3.59 -5.35
C GLY A 61 9.66 -3.60 -6.21
N PHE A 62 8.66 -2.77 -5.89
CA PHE A 62 7.43 -2.69 -6.68
C PHE A 62 7.66 -2.01 -8.03
N THR A 63 7.08 -2.58 -9.09
CA THR A 63 7.23 -2.07 -10.46
C THR A 63 6.14 -1.05 -10.83
N ASP A 64 4.99 -1.13 -10.18
CA ASP A 64 3.83 -0.29 -10.43
C ASP A 64 3.06 -0.13 -9.11
N VAL A 65 2.83 1.11 -8.70
CA VAL A 65 2.23 1.46 -7.41
C VAL A 65 1.08 2.42 -7.69
N GLU A 66 -0.12 2.07 -7.25
CA GLU A 66 -1.28 2.94 -7.45
C GLU A 66 -1.13 4.23 -6.65
N SER A 67 -1.63 5.35 -7.20
CA SER A 67 -1.35 6.68 -6.67
C SER A 67 -1.86 6.86 -5.24
N PHE A 68 -0.93 7.11 -4.31
CA PHE A 68 -1.22 7.48 -2.93
C PHE A 68 -2.06 8.75 -2.78
N SER A 69 -2.13 9.60 -3.80
CA SER A 69 -2.83 10.90 -3.78
C SER A 69 -4.26 10.82 -3.26
N GLU A 70 -4.97 9.71 -3.47
CA GLU A 70 -6.35 9.53 -3.00
C GLU A 70 -6.43 9.20 -1.50
N ILE A 71 -5.42 8.53 -0.96
CA ILE A 71 -5.39 8.06 0.43
C ILE A 71 -4.50 8.90 1.35
N LEU A 72 -3.56 9.68 0.80
CA LEU A 72 -2.74 10.62 1.57
C LEU A 72 -3.56 11.57 2.46
N PRO A 73 -4.69 12.16 1.99
CA PRO A 73 -5.50 13.03 2.83
C PRO A 73 -6.15 12.31 4.02
N GLN A 74 -6.28 10.98 3.95
CA GLN A 74 -6.86 10.15 5.00
C GLN A 74 -5.78 9.71 6.00
N LEU A 75 -4.53 9.58 5.55
CA LEU A 75 -3.37 9.28 6.37
C LEU A 75 -2.78 10.55 7.02
N ASN A 76 -3.56 11.17 7.91
CA ASN A 76 -3.18 12.42 8.59
C ASN A 76 -1.86 12.34 9.38
N CYS A 77 -1.44 11.13 9.77
CA CYS A 77 -0.20 10.92 10.52
C CYS A 77 1.01 10.65 9.62
N LEU A 78 0.82 10.43 8.31
CA LEU A 78 1.90 10.04 7.40
C LEU A 78 2.85 11.22 7.19
N LYS A 79 4.09 11.03 7.62
CA LYS A 79 5.17 12.02 7.48
C LYS A 79 6.18 11.61 6.43
N THR A 80 6.32 10.32 6.18
CA THR A 80 7.38 9.78 5.34
C THR A 80 6.82 8.71 4.42
N LEU A 81 6.98 8.93 3.12
CA LEU A 81 6.69 7.97 2.07
C LEU A 81 7.97 7.77 1.27
N ILE A 82 8.49 6.55 1.29
CA ILE A 82 9.69 6.15 0.54
C ILE A 82 9.29 5.09 -0.46
N GLU A 83 9.33 5.44 -1.73
CA GLU A 83 9.14 4.52 -2.83
C GLU A 83 10.51 4.20 -3.46
N LYS A 84 10.98 2.98 -3.28
CA LYS A 84 12.16 2.44 -3.94
C LYS A 84 11.72 1.54 -5.08
N VAL A 85 11.50 2.17 -6.23
CA VAL A 85 11.28 1.48 -7.49
C VAL A 85 12.62 0.88 -7.93
N HIS A 86 12.66 -0.45 -8.11
CA HIS A 86 13.81 -1.12 -8.70
C HIS A 86 13.81 -0.84 -10.21
N VAL A 87 14.44 0.26 -10.63
CA VAL A 87 14.76 0.48 -12.05
C VAL A 87 15.85 -0.52 -12.40
N GLY A 88 15.45 -1.67 -12.94
CA GLY A 88 16.36 -2.69 -13.42
C GLY A 88 17.35 -2.06 -14.41
N SER A 89 18.60 -1.91 -13.98
CA SER A 89 19.72 -1.58 -14.85
C SER A 89 19.87 -2.73 -15.85
N ARG A 90 19.25 -2.61 -17.02
CA ARG A 90 19.52 -3.43 -18.19
C ARG A 90 20.94 -3.14 -18.68
N LEU A 91 21.92 -3.76 -18.04
CA LEU A 91 23.22 -4.03 -18.65
C LEU A 91 23.09 -5.35 -19.41
N SER A 92 22.66 -5.28 -20.66
CA SER A 92 22.97 -6.34 -21.64
C SER A 92 24.02 -5.79 -22.59
N THR A 93 25.26 -6.21 -22.30
CA THR A 93 26.39 -6.35 -23.23
C THR A 93 26.01 -7.11 -24.49
#